data_AF-A0AA95KJD3-F1
#
_entry.id   AF-A0AA95KJD3-F1
#
_cell.length_a   1.000
_cell.length_b   1.000
_cell.length_c   1.000
_cell.angle_alpha   90.00
_cell.angle_beta   90.00
_cell.angle_gamma   90.00
#
_symmetry.space_group_name_H-M   'P 1'
#
loop_
_entity.id
_entity.type
_entity.pdbx_description
1 polymer ?
#
loop_
_entity_poly.entity_id
_entity_poly.type
_entity_poly.pdbx_seq_one_letter_code
_entity_poly.pdbx_strand_id
1 'polypeptide(L)'
;MATLSIRSLPDDIHAALRVRAALRGRSMEAEARQILIQVCKPPPKPADFAQLQQWVDQMYGDKKPTQVVDTLIAERRAEAMHE
;
A
#
# COMPACT_ATOMS: atom_id res chain seq x y z
N MET A 1 -7.88 21.54 -3.31
CA MET A 1 -7.15 20.66 -4.24
C MET A 1 -6.03 21.47 -4.86
N ALA A 2 -4.79 20.97 -4.85
CA ALA A 2 -3.70 21.65 -5.53
C ALA A 2 -3.83 21.42 -7.05
N THR A 3 -3.70 22.48 -7.83
CA THR A 3 -3.71 22.45 -9.30
C THR A 3 -2.29 22.65 -9.80
N LEU A 4 -1.84 21.81 -10.74
CA LEU A 4 -0.53 21.91 -11.39
C LEU A 4 -0.76 22.07 -12.89
N SER A 5 -0.23 23.13 -13.49
CA SER A 5 -0.22 23.32 -14.93
C SER A 5 1.18 23.02 -15.48
N ILE A 6 1.26 22.08 -16.42
CA ILE A 6 2.49 21.72 -17.12
C ILE A 6 2.42 22.37 -18.51
N ARG A 7 3.34 23.29 -18.81
CA ARG A 7 3.42 23.97 -20.10
C ARG A 7 4.61 23.42 -20.90
N SER A 8 4.50 23.46 -22.23
CA SER A 8 5.55 23.03 -23.15
C SER A 8 6.01 21.57 -22.93
N LEU A 9 5.06 20.67 -22.67
CA LEU A 9 5.35 19.24 -22.62
C LEU A 9 5.65 18.75 -24.04
N PRO A 10 6.80 18.09 -24.27
CA PRO A 10 7.10 17.51 -25.57
C PRO A 10 5.99 16.55 -26.05
N ASP A 11 5.64 16.63 -27.33
CA ASP A 11 4.50 15.89 -27.91
C ASP A 11 4.68 14.37 -27.84
N ASP A 12 5.93 13.90 -27.95
CA ASP A 12 6.31 12.49 -27.79
C ASP A 12 6.00 12.00 -26.37
N ILE A 13 6.30 12.80 -25.35
CA ILE A 13 5.99 12.49 -23.95
C ILE A 13 4.49 12.54 -23.70
N HIS A 14 3.78 13.51 -24.27
CA HIS A 14 2.33 13.59 -24.16
C HIS A 14 1.65 12.36 -24.78
N ALA A 15 2.12 11.90 -25.95
CA ALA A 15 1.64 10.70 -26.59
C ALA A 15 1.96 9.43 -25.78
N ALA A 16 3.18 9.31 -25.26
CA ALA A 16 3.58 8.18 -24.42
C ALA A 16 2.74 8.11 -23.12
N LEU A 17 2.48 9.25 -22.48
CA LEU A 17 1.66 9.34 -21.28
C LEU A 17 0.21 8.91 -21.55
N ARG A 18 -0.36 9.33 -22.68
CA ARG A 18 -1.70 8.90 -23.13
C ARG A 18 -1.80 7.40 -23.29
N VAL A 19 -0.83 6.78 -23.99
CA VAL A 19 -0.79 5.33 -24.20
C VAL A 19 -0.66 4.61 -22.85
N ARG A 20 0.24 5.07 -21.98
CA ARG A 20 0.45 4.50 -20.64
C ARG A 20 -0.82 4.57 -19.78
N ALA A 21 -1.52 5.69 -19.79
CA ALA A 21 -2.77 5.87 -19.06
C ALA A 21 -3.87 4.91 -19.56
N ALA A 22 -4.00 4.75 -20.89
CA ALA A 22 -4.94 3.81 -21.49
C ALA A 22 -4.63 2.36 -21.10
N LEU A 23 -3.37 1.95 -21.12
CA LEU A 23 -2.93 0.62 -20.68
C LEU A 23 -3.26 0.34 -19.21
N ARG A 24 -3.27 1.37 -18.36
CA ARG A 24 -3.58 1.28 -16.92
C ARG A 24 -5.07 1.47 -16.61
N GLY A 25 -5.91 1.74 -17.63
CA GLY A 25 -7.35 1.97 -17.47
C GLY A 25 -7.68 3.25 -16.67
N ARG A 26 -6.86 4.29 -16.77
CA ARG A 26 -7.01 5.55 -16.01
C ARG A 26 -6.95 6.76 -16.94
N SER A 27 -7.45 7.91 -16.47
CA SER A 27 -7.28 9.17 -17.20
C SER A 27 -5.81 9.60 -17.21
N MET A 28 -5.45 10.43 -18.19
CA MET A 28 -4.09 10.97 -18.31
C MET A 28 -3.67 11.75 -17.06
N GLU A 29 -4.57 12.58 -16.52
CA GLU A 29 -4.32 13.32 -15.28
C GLU A 29 -4.08 12.37 -14.08
N ALA A 30 -4.86 11.29 -13.98
CA ALA A 30 -4.69 10.32 -12.91
C ALA A 30 -3.34 9.59 -13.01
N GLU A 31 -2.90 9.25 -14.23
CA GLU A 31 -1.58 8.64 -14.44
C GLU A 31 -0.45 9.63 -14.11
N ALA A 32 -0.54 10.89 -14.57
CA ALA A 32 0.43 11.93 -14.24
C ALA A 32 0.54 12.14 -12.72
N ARG A 33 -0.61 12.20 -12.03
CA ARG A 33 -0.65 12.32 -10.58
C ARG A 33 0.01 11.13 -9.88
N GLN A 34 -0.21 9.92 -10.36
CA GLN A 34 0.41 8.71 -9.79
C GLN A 34 1.92 8.69 -9.98
N ILE A 35 2.41 9.09 -11.16
CA ILE A 35 3.84 9.21 -11.44
C ILE A 35 4.48 10.23 -10.48
N LEU A 36 3.87 11.41 -10.32
CA LEU A 36 4.37 12.43 -9.39
C LEU A 36 4.36 11.93 -7.94
N ILE A 37 3.31 11.23 -7.51
CA ILE A 37 3.25 10.64 -6.18
C ILE A 37 4.39 9.64 -5.96
N GLN A 38 4.63 8.76 -6.93
CA GLN A 38 5.67 7.74 -6.83
C GLN A 38 7.08 8.34 -6.77
N VAL A 39 7.34 9.40 -7.53
CA VAL A 39 8.65 10.04 -7.59
C VAL A 39 8.89 10.99 -6.40
N CYS A 40 7.86 11.70 -5.95
CA CYS A 40 8.01 12.71 -4.90
C CYS A 40 7.81 12.16 -3.48
N LYS A 41 7.10 11.04 -3.29
CA LYS A 41 6.98 10.45 -1.95
C LYS A 41 8.24 9.65 -1.63
N PRO A 42 8.80 9.80 -0.41
CA PRO A 42 9.82 8.87 0.06
C PRO A 42 9.25 7.44 0.00
N PRO A 43 10.10 6.42 -0.18
CA PRO A 43 9.66 5.03 -0.03
C PRO A 43 8.92 4.90 1.31
N PRO A 44 7.90 4.04 1.39
CA PRO A 44 7.24 3.80 2.67
C PRO A 44 8.34 3.52 3.69
N LYS A 45 8.40 4.34 4.74
CA LYS A 45 9.34 4.08 5.83
C LYS A 45 9.11 2.63 6.24
N PRO A 46 10.16 1.80 6.33
CA PRO A 46 9.99 0.45 6.87
C PRO A 46 9.21 0.62 8.16
N ALA A 47 8.11 -0.12 8.29
CA ALA A 47 7.26 -0.03 9.46
C ALA A 47 8.19 -0.15 10.67
N ASP A 48 8.20 0.88 11.51
CA ASP A 48 9.06 0.87 12.66
C ASP A 48 8.55 -0.23 13.58
N PHE A 49 9.29 -1.35 13.59
CA PHE A 49 8.93 -2.54 14.37
C PHE A 49 8.79 -2.18 15.85
N ALA A 50 9.54 -1.19 16.34
CA ALA A 50 9.40 -0.70 17.70
C ALA A 50 8.03 -0.05 17.91
N GLN A 51 7.54 0.75 16.96
CA GLN A 51 6.20 1.37 17.01
C GLN A 51 5.08 0.33 16.99
N LEU A 52 5.20 -0.69 16.13
CA LEU A 52 4.22 -1.79 16.09
C LEU A 52 4.20 -2.56 17.41
N GLN A 53 5.37 -2.88 17.96
CA GLN A 53 5.47 -3.57 19.24
C GLN A 53 4.82 -2.75 20.35
N GLN A 54 5.10 -1.44 20.38
CA GLN A 54 4.55 -0.51 21.36
C GLN A 54 3.03 -0.37 21.24
N TRP A 55 2.49 -0.43 20.02
CA TRP A 55 1.05 -0.45 19.79
C TRP A 55 0.40 -1.75 20.29
N VAL A 56 1.04 -2.91 20.07
CA VAL A 56 0.59 -4.20 20.62
C VAL A 56 0.66 -4.20 22.14
N ASP A 57 1.72 -3.64 22.73
CA ASP A 57 1.84 -3.43 24.18
C ASP A 57 0.72 -2.52 24.71
N GLN A 58 0.36 -1.45 24.01
CA GLN A 58 -0.72 -0.56 24.43
C GLN A 58 -2.10 -1.22 24.37
N MET A 59 -2.35 -2.02 23.32
CA MET A 59 -3.65 -2.66 23.10
C MET A 59 -3.91 -3.82 24.07
N TYR A 60 -2.86 -4.60 24.36
CA TYR A 60 -3.01 -5.83 25.16
C TYR A 60 -2.40 -5.71 26.56
N GLY A 61 -1.52 -4.74 26.81
CA GLY A 61 -0.80 -4.60 28.09
C GLY A 61 -0.11 -5.89 28.49
N ASP A 62 -0.28 -6.28 29.75
CA ASP A 62 0.18 -7.57 30.31
C ASP A 62 -0.69 -8.77 29.86
N LYS A 63 -1.82 -8.53 29.20
CA LYS A 63 -2.74 -9.57 28.70
C LYS A 63 -2.49 -9.87 27.23
N LYS A 64 -1.23 -9.93 26.80
CA LYS A 64 -0.91 -10.43 25.47
C LYS A 64 -1.34 -11.89 25.37
N PRO A 65 -2.14 -12.25 24.35
CA PRO A 65 -2.55 -13.63 24.19
C PRO A 65 -1.32 -14.45 23.79
N THR A 66 -0.82 -15.23 24.74
CA THR A 66 0.22 -16.23 24.49
C THR A 66 -0.41 -17.35 23.65
N GLN A 67 0.30 -17.83 22.63
CA GLN A 67 -0.11 -18.96 21.77
C GLN A 67 -1.20 -18.70 20.71
N VAL A 68 -1.40 -17.45 20.28
CA VAL A 68 -2.30 -17.14 19.13
C VAL A 68 -1.97 -17.95 17.86
N VAL A 69 -0.69 -18.23 17.60
CA VAL A 69 -0.29 -19.01 16.41
C VAL A 69 -0.70 -20.47 16.56
N ASP A 70 -0.44 -21.06 17.73
CA ASP A 70 -0.74 -22.48 17.97
C ASP A 70 -2.25 -22.73 17.97
N THR A 71 -3.06 -21.81 18.51
CA THR A 71 -4.52 -21.91 18.48
C THR A 71 -5.07 -21.81 17.05
N LEU A 72 -4.58 -20.87 16.24
CA LEU A 72 -5.03 -20.72 14.85
C LEU A 72 -4.60 -21.91 13.96
N ILE A 73 -3.43 -22.48 14.22
CA ILE A 73 -2.98 -23.71 13.53
C ILE A 73 -3.84 -24.90 13.94
N ALA A 74 -4.21 -25.02 15.21
CA ALA A 74 -5.08 -26.09 15.70
C ALA A 74 -6.50 -25.98 15.12
N GLU A 75 -7.08 -24.77 15.07
CA GLU A 75 -8.40 -24.53 14.46
C GLU A 75 -8.42 -24.91 12.98
N ARG A 76 -7.45 -24.43 12.18
CA ARG A 76 -7.31 -24.80 10.77
C ARG A 76 -7.21 -26.31 10.54
N ARG A 77 -6.52 -27.03 11.44
CA ARG A 77 -6.38 -28.50 11.36
C ARG A 77 -7.67 -29.23 11.72
N ALA A 78 -8.45 -28.70 12.66
CA ALA A 78 -9.75 -29.28 13.02
C ALA A 78 -10.78 -29.10 11.90
N GLU A 79 -10.80 -27.93 11.26
CA GLU A 79 -11.66 -27.64 10.10
C GLU A 79 -11.34 -28.57 8.93
N ALA A 80 -10.05 -28.78 8.59
CA ALA A 80 -9.64 -29.69 7.51
C ALA A 80 -9.94 -31.17 7.76
N MET A 81 -10.29 -31.56 9.00
CA MET A 81 -10.73 -32.93 9.32
C MET A 81 -12.25 -33.09 9.29
N HIS A 82 -13.00 -31.97 9.25
CA HIS A 82 -14.46 -31.95 9.16
C HIS A 82 -14.96 -31.74 7.72
N GLU A 83 -14.05 -31.50 6.77
CA GLU A 83 -14.27 -31.45 5.32
C GLU A 83 -13.84 -32.78 4.68
#